data_AF-A0A1A9MXC2-F1
#
_entry.id   AF-A0A1A9MXC2-F1
#
_cell.length_a   1.000
_cell.length_b   1.000
_cell.length_c   1.000
_cell.angle_alpha   90.00
_cell.angle_beta   90.00
_cell.angle_gamma   90.00
#
_symmetry.space_group_name_H-M   'P 1'
#
loop_
_entity.id
_entity.type
_entity.pdbx_description
1 polymer ?
#
loop_
_entity_poly.entity_id
_entity_poly.type
_entity_poly.pdbx_seq_one_letter_code
_entity_poly.pdbx_strand_id
1 'polypeptide(L)'
;MTYETAFTFLGSVSDDISSLNPRERIIFGASTVREADYSFLIESRKRFLHEARKLPLLLVSSKKKVLPDYLPTLVDKKATLFWHGAIPGLTDKKNAFRFDLDFSSPYAGVALRFGELASWTSAASENAQA
;
A
#
# COMPACT_ATOMS: atom_id res chain seq x y z
N MET A 1 10.80 -19.22 -0.54
CA MET A 1 9.77 -18.32 -1.07
C MET A 1 9.62 -18.59 -2.55
N THR A 2 8.43 -18.89 -3.03
CA THR A 2 8.11 -18.90 -4.48
C THR A 2 7.62 -17.51 -4.88
N TYR A 3 7.60 -17.22 -6.19
CA TYR A 3 7.06 -15.96 -6.70
C TYR A 3 5.62 -15.72 -6.25
N GLU A 4 4.81 -16.78 -6.19
CA GLU A 4 3.43 -16.74 -5.69
C GLU A 4 3.33 -16.27 -4.23
N THR A 5 4.19 -16.81 -3.36
CA THR A 5 4.21 -16.43 -1.93
C THR A 5 4.85 -15.08 -1.64
N ALA A 6 5.52 -14.47 -2.63
CA ALA A 6 6.21 -13.20 -2.48
C ALA A 6 5.24 -12.01 -2.39
N PHE A 7 4.00 -12.17 -2.85
CA PHE A 7 3.01 -11.10 -2.87
C PHE A 7 1.93 -11.29 -1.82
N THR A 8 1.35 -10.20 -1.35
CA THR A 8 0.18 -10.21 -0.48
C THR A 8 -0.80 -9.13 -0.92
N PHE A 9 -2.00 -9.57 -1.31
CA PHE A 9 -3.05 -8.68 -1.79
C PHE A 9 -3.82 -8.06 -0.62
N LEU A 10 -3.84 -6.73 -0.55
CA LEU A 10 -4.54 -5.98 0.50
C LEU A 10 -6.04 -6.29 0.57
N GLY A 11 -6.67 -6.69 -0.54
CA GLY A 11 -8.10 -7.00 -0.53
C GLY A 11 -8.44 -8.30 0.22
N SER A 12 -7.52 -9.26 0.27
CA SER A 12 -7.76 -10.58 0.88
C SER A 12 -7.23 -10.73 2.30
N VAL A 13 -6.42 -9.77 2.79
CA VAL A 13 -5.91 -9.83 4.16
C VAL A 13 -6.99 -9.51 5.19
N SER A 14 -6.77 -10.04 6.41
CA SER A 14 -7.59 -9.71 7.57
C SER A 14 -7.59 -8.20 7.84
N ASP A 15 -8.54 -7.75 8.63
CA ASP A 15 -8.61 -6.35 9.03
C ASP A 15 -7.56 -5.96 10.09
N ASP A 16 -6.83 -6.92 10.65
CA ASP A 16 -5.71 -6.64 11.54
C ASP A 16 -4.48 -6.24 10.74
N ILE A 17 -3.96 -5.04 10.99
CA ILE A 17 -2.75 -4.51 10.36
C ILE A 17 -1.52 -5.39 10.63
N SER A 18 -1.48 -6.07 11.78
CA SER A 18 -0.35 -6.93 12.17
C SER A 18 -0.20 -8.15 11.26
N SER A 19 -1.26 -8.52 10.53
CA SER A 19 -1.23 -9.59 9.54
C SER A 19 -0.44 -9.23 8.28
N LEU A 20 -0.11 -7.95 8.07
CA LEU A 20 0.78 -7.53 7.00
C LEU A 20 2.23 -7.91 7.35
N ASN A 21 2.89 -8.63 6.45
CA ASN A 21 4.31 -8.94 6.56
C ASN A 21 5.12 -8.21 5.47
N PRO A 22 5.22 -6.87 5.55
CA PRO A 22 5.85 -6.05 4.51
C PRO A 22 7.38 -6.18 4.46
N ARG A 23 8.00 -6.85 5.44
CA ARG A 23 9.46 -7.12 5.46
C ARG A 23 9.85 -8.35 4.66
N GLU A 24 8.91 -9.27 4.46
CA GLU A 24 9.16 -10.52 3.74
C GLU A 24 8.33 -10.61 2.45
N ARG A 25 7.31 -9.76 2.30
CA ARG A 25 6.37 -9.81 1.17
C ARG A 25 6.12 -8.44 0.55
N ILE A 26 5.89 -8.45 -0.75
CA ILE A 26 5.40 -7.29 -1.50
C ILE A 26 3.89 -7.19 -1.28
N ILE A 27 3.51 -6.17 -0.53
CA ILE A 27 2.12 -5.81 -0.29
C ILE A 27 1.60 -5.03 -1.48
N PHE A 28 0.45 -5.41 -2.03
CA PHE A 28 -0.13 -4.69 -3.16
C PHE A 28 -1.65 -4.55 -3.09
N GLY A 29 -2.18 -3.49 -3.68
CA GLY A 29 -3.62 -3.29 -3.77
C GLY A 29 -4.03 -1.90 -4.21
N ALA A 30 -5.34 -1.70 -4.34
CA ALA A 30 -5.88 -0.44 -4.81
C ALA A 30 -5.60 0.72 -3.83
N SER A 31 -5.24 1.86 -4.39
CA SER A 31 -4.89 3.09 -3.68
C SER A 31 -5.42 4.33 -4.39
N THR A 32 -5.58 5.40 -3.63
CA THR A 32 -5.87 6.75 -4.14
C THR A 32 -4.66 7.65 -3.91
N VAL A 33 -4.34 8.49 -4.89
CA VAL A 33 -3.32 9.53 -4.75
C VAL A 33 -4.04 10.87 -4.64
N ARG A 34 -3.76 11.60 -3.56
CA ARG A 34 -4.28 12.95 -3.32
C ARG A 34 -3.13 13.93 -3.23
N GLU A 35 -3.33 15.11 -3.78
CA GLU A 35 -2.38 16.20 -3.65
C GLU A 35 -2.70 17.03 -2.40
N ALA A 36 -1.65 17.41 -1.67
CA ALA A 36 -1.67 18.38 -0.58
C ALA A 36 -0.59 19.45 -0.84
N ASP A 37 -0.63 20.56 -0.09
CA ASP A 37 0.20 21.75 -0.33
C ASP A 37 1.67 21.41 -0.58
N TYR A 38 2.26 20.54 0.25
CA TYR A 38 3.68 20.16 0.19
C TYR A 38 3.94 18.67 -0.01
N SER A 39 2.91 17.87 -0.30
CA SER A 39 3.06 16.41 -0.41
C SER A 39 2.01 15.76 -1.30
N PHE A 40 2.26 14.52 -1.70
CA PHE A 40 1.24 13.60 -2.18
C PHE A 40 0.93 12.59 -1.08
N LEU A 41 -0.36 12.36 -0.84
CA LEU A 41 -0.87 11.35 0.07
C LEU A 41 -1.32 10.15 -0.75
N ILE A 42 -0.71 9.00 -0.49
CA ILE A 42 -1.08 7.74 -1.13
C ILE A 42 -1.76 6.89 -0.08
N GLU A 43 -3.07 6.71 -0.23
CA GLU A 43 -3.92 6.02 0.73
C GLU A 43 -4.40 4.70 0.14
N SER A 44 -4.31 3.59 0.89
CA SER A 44 -4.93 2.34 0.47
C SER A 44 -6.46 2.44 0.53
N ARG A 45 -7.13 1.77 -0.40
CA ARG A 45 -8.59 1.58 -0.33
C ARG A 45 -9.00 0.59 0.76
N LYS A 46 -8.20 -0.46 0.97
CA LYS A 46 -8.34 -1.35 2.15
C LYS A 46 -8.12 -0.52 3.41
N ARG A 47 -8.95 -0.76 4.42
CA ARG A 47 -8.84 -0.17 5.75
C ARG A 47 -8.70 -1.26 6.80
N PHE A 48 -7.94 -0.97 7.84
CA PHE A 48 -7.61 -1.87 8.93
C PHE A 48 -8.30 -1.43 10.20
N LEU A 49 -8.70 -2.39 11.03
CA LEU A 49 -9.33 -2.12 12.32
C LEU A 49 -8.28 -1.63 13.31
N HIS A 50 -8.57 -0.50 13.95
CA HIS A 50 -7.84 -0.02 15.10
C HIS A 50 -8.85 0.47 16.14
N GLU A 51 -8.85 -0.14 17.32
CA GLU A 51 -9.87 0.07 18.34
C GLU A 51 -11.27 -0.15 17.73
N ALA A 52 -12.08 0.91 17.60
CA ALA A 52 -13.42 0.86 17.02
C ALA A 52 -13.52 1.52 15.61
N ARG A 53 -12.39 1.79 14.94
CA ARG A 53 -12.35 2.55 13.68
C ARG A 53 -11.59 1.81 12.58
N LYS A 54 -11.93 2.13 11.33
CA LYS A 54 -11.26 1.63 10.13
C LYS A 54 -10.32 2.70 9.58
N LEU A 55 -9.02 2.43 9.58
CA LEU A 55 -7.97 3.36 9.17
C LEU A 55 -7.28 2.88 7.90
N PRO A 56 -6.93 3.76 6.94
CA PRO A 56 -6.19 3.38 5.75
C PRO A 56 -4.70 3.16 6.06
N LEU A 57 -3.99 2.48 5.16
CA LEU A 57 -2.54 2.63 5.01
C LEU A 57 -2.25 3.96 4.33
N LEU A 58 -1.19 4.64 4.75
CA LEU A 58 -0.80 5.93 4.23
C LEU A 58 0.72 5.98 3.96
N LEU A 59 1.07 6.41 2.75
CA LEU A 59 2.41 6.89 2.42
C LEU A 59 2.35 8.37 2.11
N VAL A 60 3.29 9.13 2.69
CA VAL A 60 3.43 10.58 2.44
C VAL A 60 4.69 10.80 1.61
N SER A 61 4.51 11.27 0.38
CA SER A 61 5.62 11.64 -0.51
C SER A 61 5.78 13.17 -0.51
N SER A 62 6.91 13.67 -0.01
CA SER A 62 7.18 15.12 0.04
C SER A 62 7.54 15.67 -1.33
N LYS A 63 6.93 16.80 -1.70
CA LYS A 63 7.28 17.52 -2.95
C LYS A 63 8.67 18.15 -2.92
N LYS A 64 9.29 18.28 -1.74
CA LYS A 64 10.65 18.81 -1.57
C LYS A 64 11.74 17.79 -1.89
N LYS A 65 11.41 16.50 -1.92
CA LYS A 65 12.30 15.43 -2.39
C LYS A 65 12.06 15.24 -3.89
N VAL A 66 13.04 14.68 -4.61
CA VAL A 66 12.85 14.30 -6.02
C VAL A 66 11.60 13.44 -6.11
N LEU A 67 10.53 14.02 -6.64
CA LEU A 67 9.27 13.33 -6.85
C LEU A 67 9.49 12.37 -8.03
N PRO A 68 8.93 11.16 -7.98
CA PRO A 68 8.70 10.45 -9.22
C PRO A 68 7.80 11.31 -10.10
N ASP A 69 8.28 11.71 -11.27
CA ASP A 69 7.61 12.64 -12.19
C ASP A 69 6.19 12.22 -12.57
N TYR A 70 5.86 10.94 -12.37
CA TYR A 70 4.55 10.37 -12.66
C TYR A 70 3.51 10.59 -11.54
N LEU A 71 3.89 10.94 -10.30
CA LEU A 71 2.93 11.07 -9.18
C LEU A 71 1.81 12.11 -9.45
N PRO A 72 2.10 13.32 -9.96
CA PRO A 72 1.07 14.28 -10.32
C PRO A 72 0.05 13.71 -11.32
N THR A 73 0.50 12.83 -12.22
CA THR A 73 -0.38 12.22 -13.23
C THR A 73 -1.36 11.19 -12.66
N LEU A 74 -1.18 10.76 -11.41
CA LEU A 74 -2.01 9.78 -10.71
C LEU A 74 -3.02 10.40 -9.74
N VAL A 75 -2.95 11.72 -9.51
CA VAL A 75 -3.89 12.42 -8.64
C VAL A 75 -5.33 12.21 -9.13
N ASP A 76 -6.22 11.86 -8.20
CA ASP A 76 -7.64 11.56 -8.44
C ASP A 76 -7.90 10.40 -9.43
N LYS A 77 -6.87 9.64 -9.80
CA LYS A 77 -6.98 8.45 -10.63
C LYS A 77 -6.93 7.19 -9.78
N LYS A 78 -7.49 6.12 -10.35
CA LYS A 78 -7.31 4.76 -9.85
C LYS A 78 -5.84 4.39 -9.95
N ALA A 79 -5.24 4.00 -8.83
CA ALA A 79 -3.86 3.54 -8.77
C ALA A 79 -3.76 2.22 -8.01
N THR A 80 -2.75 1.43 -8.33
CA THR A 80 -2.35 0.25 -7.58
C THR A 80 -1.01 0.53 -6.92
N LEU A 81 -0.99 0.39 -5.59
CA LEU A 81 0.21 0.45 -4.75
C LEU A 81 0.88 -0.92 -4.74
N PHE A 82 2.21 -0.94 -4.87
CA PHE A 82 3.09 -2.04 -4.55
C PHE A 82 4.12 -1.55 -3.57
N TRP A 83 4.32 -2.28 -2.47
CA TRP A 83 5.15 -1.82 -1.38
C TRP A 83 5.84 -3.00 -0.69
N HIS A 84 7.12 -2.82 -0.40
CA HIS A 84 7.93 -3.72 0.43
C HIS A 84 8.81 -2.85 1.33
N GLY A 85 8.91 -3.15 2.61
CA GLY A 85 9.75 -2.39 3.54
C GLY A 85 9.28 -2.40 4.99
N ALA A 86 9.27 -1.21 5.60
CA ALA A 86 9.05 -1.01 7.03
C ALA A 86 7.66 -1.51 7.50
N ILE A 87 7.47 -1.70 8.80
CA ILE A 87 6.15 -2.00 9.35
C ILE A 87 5.38 -0.68 9.53
N PRO A 88 4.08 -0.59 9.20
CA PRO A 88 3.31 0.64 9.39
C PRO A 88 3.16 0.95 10.88
N GLY A 89 3.36 2.21 11.26
CA GLY A 89 3.02 2.75 12.57
C GLY A 89 1.74 3.59 12.51
N LEU A 90 1.09 3.80 13.65
CA LEU A 90 0.00 4.78 13.72
C LEU A 90 0.56 6.20 13.57
N THR A 91 -0.17 7.05 12.83
CA THR A 91 0.13 8.49 12.82
C THR A 91 -0.10 9.10 14.20
N ASP A 92 0.55 10.23 14.48
CA ASP A 92 0.34 11.00 15.73
C ASP A 92 -1.13 11.36 15.95
N LYS A 93 -1.86 11.61 14.86
CA LYS A 93 -3.30 11.92 14.85
C LYS A 93 -4.19 10.66 14.96
N LYS A 94 -3.60 9.47 15.02
CA LYS A 94 -4.28 8.16 15.08
C LYS A 94 -5.39 7.99 14.03
N ASN A 95 -5.14 8.49 12.83
CA ASN A 95 -6.12 8.52 11.73
C ASN A 95 -5.70 7.69 10.52
N ALA A 96 -4.48 7.15 10.51
CA ALA A 96 -3.97 6.27 9.47
C ALA A 96 -2.83 5.40 10.03
N PHE A 97 -2.57 4.29 9.34
CA PHE A 97 -1.35 3.51 9.49
C PHE A 97 -0.31 3.99 8.48
N ARG A 98 0.65 4.79 8.93
CA ARG A 98 1.70 5.33 8.08
C ARG A 98 2.86 4.35 7.96
N PHE A 99 3.34 4.17 6.75
CA PHE A 99 4.64 3.56 6.50
C PHE A 99 5.56 4.55 5.80
N ASP A 100 6.85 4.42 6.07
CA ASP A 100 7.90 5.21 5.43
C ASP A 100 8.73 4.32 4.49
N LEU A 101 9.43 4.97 3.56
CA LEU A 101 10.40 4.30 2.69
C LEU A 101 11.71 4.12 3.45
N ASP A 102 12.14 2.87 3.57
CA ASP A 102 13.41 2.52 4.20
C ASP A 102 14.53 2.47 3.15
N PHE A 103 15.19 3.60 2.93
CA PHE A 103 16.29 3.69 1.98
C PHE A 103 17.56 2.93 2.41
N SER A 104 17.61 2.42 3.64
CA SER A 104 18.74 1.60 4.11
C SER A 104 18.63 0.14 3.68
N SER A 105 17.42 -0.31 3.30
CA SER A 105 17.18 -1.67 2.83
C SER A 105 17.24 -1.73 1.29
N PRO A 106 18.11 -2.58 0.71
CA PRO A 106 18.30 -2.65 -0.75
C PRO A 106 17.06 -3.16 -1.50
N TYR A 107 16.13 -3.81 -0.79
CA TYR A 107 14.91 -4.37 -1.37
C TYR A 107 13.66 -3.56 -1.01
N ALA A 108 13.74 -2.59 -0.11
CA ALA A 108 12.60 -1.77 0.25
C ALA A 108 12.27 -0.77 -0.88
N GLY A 109 10.98 -0.57 -1.12
CA GLY A 109 10.55 0.31 -2.18
C GLY A 109 9.04 0.40 -2.31
N VAL A 110 8.64 1.34 -3.17
CA VAL A 110 7.25 1.54 -3.56
C VAL A 110 7.18 1.72 -5.07
N ALA A 111 6.15 1.14 -5.67
CA ALA A 111 5.74 1.43 -7.03
C ALA A 111 4.25 1.72 -7.08
N LEU A 112 3.87 2.69 -7.92
CA LEU A 112 2.47 3.01 -8.19
C LEU A 112 2.21 2.84 -9.69
N ARG A 113 1.11 2.16 -10.01
CA ARG A 113 0.68 1.96 -11.40
C ARG A 113 -0.70 2.54 -11.59
N PHE A 114 -0.92 3.18 -12.75
CA PHE A 114 -2.25 3.60 -13.16
C PHE A 114 -3.16 2.36 -13.36
N GLY A 115 -4.40 2.47 -12.90
CA GLY A 115 -5.39 1.40 -12.95
C GLY A 115 -5.53 0.63 -11.64
N GLU A 116 -6.66 -0.06 -11.51
CA GLU A 116 -6.89 -1.08 -10.48
C GLU A 116 -6.61 -2.46 -11.09
N LEU A 117 -6.13 -3.41 -10.28
CA LEU A 117 -6.05 -4.81 -10.70
C LEU A 117 -7.40 -5.27 -11.24
N ALA A 118 -7.37 -5.90 -12.41
CA ALA A 118 -8.55 -6.48 -13.01
C ALA A 118 -9.06 -7.65 -12.15
N SER A 119 -10.38 -7.79 -12.09
CA SER A 119 -11.13 -8.69 -11.19
C SER A 119 -10.77 -10.17 -11.29
N TRP A 120 -10.13 -10.62 -12.38
CA TRP A 120 -9.72 -12.01 -12.59
C TRP A 120 -8.56 -12.47 -11.71
N THR A 121 -7.88 -11.57 -11.01
CA THR A 121 -6.82 -11.92 -10.03
C THR A 121 -7.35 -12.35 -8.66
N SER A 122 -8.64 -12.13 -8.38
CA SER A 122 -9.28 -12.63 -7.14
C SER A 122 -9.68 -14.10 -7.23
N ALA A 123 -9.77 -14.67 -8.43
CA ALA A 123 -10.19 -16.06 -8.65
C ALA A 123 -9.08 -17.11 -8.40
N ALA A 124 -7.81 -16.68 -8.32
CA ALA A 124 -6.70 -17.60 -8.12
C ALA A 124 -6.62 -18.17 -6.68
N SER A 125 -7.31 -17.56 -5.71
CA SER A 125 -7.34 -18.07 -4.33
C SER A 125 -8.41 -19.12 -4.06
N GLU A 126 -9.37 -19.33 -4.97
CA GLU A 126 -10.43 -20.35 -4.81
C GLU A 126 -10.04 -21.71 -5.42
N ASN A 127 -9.09 -21.76 -6.37
CA ASN A 127 -8.72 -23.00 -7.06
C ASN A 127 -7.55 -23.77 -6.42
N ALA A 128 -7.07 -23.39 -5.23
CA ALA A 128 -6.02 -24.11 -4.50
C ALA A 128 -6.57 -25.11 -3.46
N GLN A 129 -7.90 -25.34 -3.44
CA GLN A 129 -8.55 -26.40 -2.68
C GLN A 129 -9.43 -27.23 -3.61
N ALA A 130 -8.82 -28.14 -4.37
CA ALA A 130 -9.49 -29.26 -5.01
C ALA A 130 -8.52 -30.46 -5.03
#